data_AF-A0A1F8JP17-F1
#
_entry.id   AF-A0A1F8JP17-F1
#
_cell.length_a   1.000
_cell.length_b   1.000
_cell.length_c   1.000
_cell.angle_alpha   90.00
_cell.angle_beta   90.00
_cell.angle_gamma   90.00
#
_symmetry.space_group_name_H-M   'P 1'
#
loop_
_entity.id
_entity.type
_entity.pdbx_description
1 polymer ?
#
loop_
_entity_poly.entity_id
_entity_poly.type
_entity_poly.pdbx_seq_one_letter_code
_entity_poly.pdbx_strand_id
1 'polypeptide(L)'
;MFWRFPSRFILIAVMFLFSSFSLLGKEPWIETSGEFLSSPKILSQEDLRQVLKEQSLDMTWHNEENYFHFVTRQDHVFFEIICTGKLPDCFNDKKDQFISEDCFVNGKNQKRYRYFYQYGDDEETKIGSSSSNESFSPNSFSYIVCERRVIENEKPTIITEEELASIIRNKNVLFYTGAGLSASSNVPTMNQLESLLGIKKGVDFFPALKKAIETPQWFALQIQSFHQACFSSPPTKAHLALKELALFKHCQIVTENLDSLHEQTGIMPYRIDANHLKTEIDSDALREIDAIICIGLSYDDRGFLGWYKKHNPEGKVISIDLSCPSYLGNDDLLLKGDLQTIIPQLKLSRS
;
A
#
# COMPACT_ATOMS: atom_id res chain seq x y z
N MET A 1 0.56 -8.01 40.61
CA MET A 1 1.79 -7.35 41.10
C MET A 1 2.13 -6.25 40.11
N PHE A 2 2.22 -5.02 40.60
CA PHE A 2 2.26 -3.80 39.81
C PHE A 2 3.48 -3.71 38.90
N TRP A 3 3.24 -3.28 37.66
CA TRP A 3 4.26 -2.87 36.71
C TRP A 3 5.04 -1.68 37.27
N ARG A 4 6.35 -1.84 37.44
CA ARG A 4 7.28 -0.74 37.69
C ARG A 4 8.55 -1.02 36.87
N PHE A 5 8.72 -0.26 35.80
CA PHE A 5 10.05 -0.02 35.21
C PHE A 5 10.61 1.28 35.79
N PRO A 6 11.92 1.35 36.07
CA PRO A 6 12.51 2.47 36.76
C PRO A 6 12.47 3.72 35.89
N SER A 7 11.87 4.77 36.43
CA SER A 7 11.87 6.12 35.89
C SER A 7 13.25 6.75 36.01
N ARG A 8 13.98 6.87 34.90
CA ARG A 8 15.01 7.91 34.70
C ARG A 8 15.06 8.34 33.23
N PHE A 9 14.56 9.55 32.99
CA PHE A 9 14.83 10.47 31.87
C PHE A 9 15.33 9.85 30.56
N ILE A 10 14.46 9.71 29.56
CA ILE A 10 14.88 9.74 28.16
C ILE A 10 13.84 10.57 27.38
N LEU A 11 14.37 11.52 26.62
CA LEU A 11 13.74 12.29 25.55
C LEU A 11 12.57 11.55 24.89
N ILE A 12 11.51 12.28 24.56
CA ILE A 12 10.54 11.87 23.54
C ILE A 12 11.32 11.79 22.22
N ALA A 13 12.00 10.67 21.99
CA ALA A 13 12.45 10.27 20.67
C ALA A 13 11.21 9.76 19.96
N VAL A 14 10.81 10.46 18.91
CA VAL A 14 9.81 9.97 17.95
C VAL A 14 10.33 8.62 17.43
N MET A 15 9.81 7.52 17.97
CA MET A 15 10.10 6.18 17.45
C MET A 15 9.50 6.11 16.05
N PHE A 16 10.34 6.13 15.02
CA PHE A 16 9.92 5.85 13.66
C PHE A 16 9.52 4.38 13.58
N LEU A 17 8.22 4.12 13.75
CA LEU A 17 7.61 2.86 13.38
C LEU A 17 7.47 2.85 11.86
N PHE A 18 8.25 2.00 11.22
CA PHE A 18 8.18 1.79 9.78
C PHE A 18 7.27 0.58 9.54
N SER A 19 6.16 0.83 8.83
CA SER A 19 5.33 -0.21 8.24
C SER A 19 5.63 -0.26 6.75
N SER A 20 6.01 -1.41 6.22
CA SER A 20 6.11 -1.62 4.78
C SER A 20 5.02 -2.59 4.35
N PHE A 21 4.39 -2.28 3.22
CA PHE A 21 3.39 -3.11 2.58
C PHE A 21 3.79 -3.32 1.13
N SER A 22 3.89 -4.56 0.72
CA SER A 22 4.30 -4.96 -0.62
C SER A 22 3.43 -6.09 -1.14
N LEU A 23 3.19 -6.07 -2.44
CA LEU A 23 2.67 -7.22 -3.16
C LEU A 23 3.88 -8.05 -3.60
N LEU A 24 3.99 -9.31 -3.14
CA LEU A 24 5.04 -10.22 -3.59
C LEU A 24 4.47 -11.26 -4.56
N GLY A 25 4.28 -10.89 -5.81
CA GLY A 25 4.21 -11.87 -6.90
C GLY A 25 5.62 -12.23 -7.37
N LYS A 26 5.83 -13.43 -7.94
CA LYS A 26 7.05 -13.66 -8.75
C LYS A 26 7.03 -12.61 -9.85
N GLU A 27 7.92 -11.61 -9.79
CA GLU A 27 7.99 -10.47 -10.72
C GLU A 27 7.55 -10.85 -12.13
N PRO A 28 6.25 -10.66 -12.49
CA PRO A 28 5.82 -10.90 -13.83
C PRO A 28 5.83 -9.51 -14.47
N TRP A 29 7.00 -9.13 -14.98
CA TRP A 29 7.13 -8.17 -16.07
C TRP A 29 6.60 -6.76 -15.80
N ILE A 30 7.49 -5.87 -15.34
CA ILE A 30 7.45 -4.46 -15.77
C ILE A 30 8.49 -4.30 -16.88
N GLU A 31 8.23 -4.90 -18.04
CA GLU A 31 8.55 -4.21 -19.30
C GLU A 31 7.37 -3.27 -19.58
N THR A 32 7.24 -2.23 -18.76
CA THR A 32 6.60 -1.00 -19.22
C THR A 32 7.69 0.06 -19.20
N SER A 33 8.65 -0.05 -20.10
CA SER A 33 9.30 1.14 -20.65
C SER A 33 8.20 1.92 -21.38
N GLY A 34 7.48 2.77 -20.66
CA GLY A 34 6.31 3.45 -21.20
C GLY A 34 6.04 4.70 -20.38
N GLU A 35 6.27 5.85 -20.99
CA GLU A 35 5.94 7.18 -20.49
C GLU A 35 4.54 7.18 -19.84
N PHE A 36 4.35 7.91 -18.74
CA PHE A 36 3.06 8.00 -18.04
C PHE A 36 1.88 8.35 -18.96
N LEU A 37 2.17 9.03 -20.08
CA LEU A 37 1.24 9.40 -21.15
C LEU A 37 1.18 8.35 -22.28
N SER A 38 1.17 7.07 -21.89
CA SER A 38 0.89 5.93 -22.77
C SER A 38 -0.36 5.17 -22.32
N SER A 39 -1.08 4.57 -23.26
CA SER A 39 -2.25 3.74 -22.94
C SER A 39 -1.90 2.62 -21.96
N PRO A 40 -2.77 2.32 -20.97
CA PRO A 40 -2.53 1.23 -20.04
C PRO A 40 -2.55 -0.11 -20.77
N LYS A 41 -1.68 -1.04 -20.34
CA LYS A 41 -1.65 -2.40 -20.89
C LYS A 41 -2.98 -3.09 -20.59
N ILE A 42 -3.65 -3.57 -21.63
CA ILE A 42 -4.88 -4.37 -21.51
C ILE A 42 -4.47 -5.82 -21.23
N LEU A 43 -5.08 -6.42 -20.23
CA LEU A 43 -4.84 -7.82 -19.86
C LEU A 43 -5.79 -8.75 -20.61
N SER A 44 -5.25 -9.83 -21.18
CA SER A 44 -6.09 -10.93 -21.63
C SER A 44 -6.73 -11.64 -20.42
N GLN A 45 -7.75 -12.45 -20.65
CA GLN A 45 -8.37 -13.26 -19.58
C GLN A 45 -7.37 -14.23 -18.94
N GLU A 46 -6.39 -14.71 -19.72
CA GLU A 46 -5.37 -15.61 -19.20
C GLU A 46 -4.34 -14.85 -18.37
N ASP A 47 -3.86 -13.71 -18.86
CA ASP A 47 -2.92 -12.85 -18.10
C ASP A 47 -3.55 -12.40 -16.78
N LEU A 48 -4.84 -12.01 -16.80
CA LEU A 48 -5.55 -11.61 -15.59
C LEU A 48 -5.61 -12.76 -14.57
N ARG A 49 -5.95 -13.97 -15.01
CA ARG A 49 -5.97 -15.15 -14.14
C ARG A 49 -4.58 -15.43 -13.56
N GLN A 50 -3.54 -15.31 -14.37
CA GLN A 50 -2.17 -15.52 -13.91
C GLN A 50 -1.78 -14.47 -12.86
N VAL A 51 -2.00 -13.19 -13.15
CA VAL A 51 -1.72 -12.09 -12.24
C VAL A 51 -2.43 -12.32 -10.91
N LEU A 52 -3.74 -12.57 -10.91
CA LEU A 52 -4.51 -12.78 -9.69
C LEU A 52 -4.09 -14.03 -8.91
N LYS A 53 -3.65 -15.10 -9.58
CA LYS A 53 -3.19 -16.35 -8.95
C LYS A 53 -1.84 -16.17 -8.23
N GLU A 54 -1.01 -15.28 -8.73
CA GLU A 54 0.35 -15.02 -8.23
C GLU A 54 0.40 -13.92 -7.17
N GLN A 55 -0.69 -13.16 -6.97
CA GLN A 55 -0.72 -12.11 -5.96
C GLN A 55 -0.57 -12.66 -4.54
N SER A 56 0.14 -11.87 -3.74
CA SER A 56 0.44 -12.15 -2.34
C SER A 56 0.55 -10.81 -1.61
N LEU A 57 0.11 -10.74 -0.35
CA LEU A 57 0.41 -9.57 0.49
C LEU A 57 1.57 -9.91 1.41
N ASP A 58 2.60 -9.09 1.39
CA ASP A 58 3.69 -9.06 2.36
C ASP A 58 3.59 -7.76 3.14
N MET A 59 3.41 -7.91 4.45
CA MET A 59 3.22 -6.78 5.35
C MET A 59 4.10 -6.95 6.58
N THR A 60 4.88 -5.91 6.85
CA THR A 60 5.89 -5.92 7.90
C THR A 60 5.72 -4.70 8.80
N TRP A 61 5.73 -4.95 10.10
CA TRP A 61 5.86 -3.95 11.16
C TRP A 61 7.11 -4.22 11.96
N HIS A 62 7.91 -3.19 12.19
CA HIS A 62 9.12 -3.36 12.98
C HIS A 62 9.46 -2.11 13.79
N ASN A 63 10.23 -2.33 14.85
CA ASN A 63 11.04 -1.33 15.51
C ASN A 63 12.50 -1.85 15.61
N GLU A 64 13.36 -1.19 16.37
CA GLU A 64 14.77 -1.62 16.50
C GLU A 64 14.93 -3.02 17.13
N GLU A 65 13.94 -3.45 17.91
CA GLU A 65 14.00 -4.63 18.76
C GLU A 65 13.07 -5.77 18.33
N ASN A 66 11.96 -5.47 17.66
CA ASN A 66 10.93 -6.44 17.37
C ASN A 66 10.48 -6.26 15.94
N TYR A 67 10.16 -7.39 15.32
CA TYR A 67 9.79 -7.48 13.93
C TYR A 67 8.62 -8.47 13.84
N PHE A 68 7.58 -8.04 13.13
CA PHE A 68 6.38 -8.81 12.91
C PHE A 68 6.02 -8.73 11.44
N HIS A 69 6.01 -9.87 10.77
CA HIS A 69 5.87 -9.96 9.34
C HIS A 69 4.87 -11.05 9.01
N PHE A 70 4.01 -10.75 8.05
CA PHE A 70 3.16 -11.77 7.46
C PHE A 70 3.21 -11.75 5.95
N VAL A 71 3.02 -12.93 5.40
CA VAL A 71 2.85 -13.18 3.97
C VAL A 71 1.54 -13.94 3.79
N THR A 72 0.75 -13.52 2.81
CA THR A 72 -0.45 -14.23 2.39
C THR A 72 -0.29 -14.68 0.96
N ARG A 73 -0.66 -15.92 0.64
CA ARG A 73 -0.67 -16.41 -0.73
C ARG A 73 -1.90 -17.29 -0.93
N GLN A 74 -2.84 -16.81 -1.74
CA GLN A 74 -4.12 -17.49 -1.93
C GLN A 74 -4.83 -17.68 -0.58
N ASP A 75 -5.17 -18.91 -0.22
CA ASP A 75 -5.84 -19.20 1.05
C ASP A 75 -4.85 -19.48 2.21
N HIS A 76 -3.54 -19.31 1.98
CA HIS A 76 -2.52 -19.54 2.99
C HIS A 76 -2.08 -18.23 3.64
N VAL A 77 -1.93 -18.26 4.97
CA VAL A 77 -1.34 -17.18 5.75
C VAL A 77 -0.15 -17.71 6.51
N PHE A 78 0.96 -16.99 6.38
CA PHE A 78 2.20 -17.23 7.09
C PHE A 78 2.53 -15.98 7.88
N PHE A 79 2.93 -16.13 9.13
CA PHE A 79 3.53 -15.01 9.83
C PHE A 79 4.70 -15.43 10.69
N GLU A 80 5.69 -14.55 10.75
CA GLU A 80 6.86 -14.67 11.58
C GLU A 80 6.93 -13.53 12.60
N ILE A 81 7.31 -13.90 13.81
CA ILE A 81 7.56 -12.98 14.91
C ILE A 81 9.04 -13.10 15.25
N ILE A 82 9.78 -12.00 15.20
CA ILE A 82 11.19 -11.95 15.57
C ILE A 82 11.38 -10.95 16.72
N CYS A 83 11.93 -11.42 17.83
CA CYS A 83 12.14 -10.62 19.06
C CYS A 83 13.61 -10.65 19.51
N THR A 84 14.07 -9.62 20.25
CA THR A 84 15.38 -9.60 20.95
C THR A 84 15.49 -10.62 22.10
N GLY A 85 14.35 -11.08 22.62
CA GLY A 85 14.26 -12.06 23.70
C GLY A 85 13.28 -13.17 23.39
N LYS A 86 13.29 -14.24 24.20
CA LYS A 86 12.25 -15.26 24.14
C LYS A 86 10.89 -14.64 24.48
N LEU A 87 9.83 -15.23 23.95
CA LEU A 87 8.49 -14.91 24.41
C LEU A 87 8.40 -15.13 25.94
N PRO A 88 7.75 -14.22 26.68
CA PRO A 88 7.54 -14.37 28.11
C PRO A 88 6.88 -15.71 28.47
N ASP A 89 7.15 -16.21 29.67
CA ASP A 89 6.65 -17.52 30.12
C ASP A 89 5.11 -17.61 30.13
N CYS A 90 4.40 -16.48 30.18
CA CYS A 90 2.95 -16.44 30.07
C CYS A 90 2.41 -16.89 28.70
N PHE A 91 3.27 -17.10 27.70
CA PHE A 91 2.92 -17.67 26.40
C PHE A 91 3.47 -19.08 26.18
N ASN A 92 4.05 -19.72 27.21
CA ASN A 92 4.61 -21.07 27.06
C ASN A 92 3.54 -22.09 26.64
N ASP A 93 2.29 -21.92 27.09
CA ASP A 93 1.13 -22.74 26.70
C ASP A 93 0.65 -22.49 25.26
N LYS A 94 1.19 -21.46 24.59
CA LYS A 94 0.88 -21.13 23.19
C LYS A 94 1.96 -21.59 22.22
N LYS A 95 3.13 -22.03 22.71
CA LYS A 95 4.27 -22.41 21.86
C LYS A 95 3.95 -23.55 20.91
N ASP A 96 3.13 -24.51 21.32
CA ASP A 96 2.75 -25.66 20.49
C ASP A 96 1.90 -25.29 19.27
N GLN A 97 1.40 -24.04 19.20
CA GLN A 97 0.70 -23.53 18.02
C GLN A 97 1.68 -23.04 16.94
N PHE A 98 2.93 -22.75 17.28
CA PHE A 98 3.96 -22.36 16.33
C PHE A 98 4.67 -23.59 15.78
N ILE A 99 4.99 -23.55 14.48
CA ILE A 99 5.64 -24.65 13.77
C ILE A 99 7.13 -24.72 14.12
N SER A 100 7.76 -23.59 14.40
CA SER A 100 9.16 -23.55 14.85
C SER A 100 9.47 -22.39 15.81
N GLU A 101 10.46 -22.63 16.67
CA GLU A 101 11.19 -21.63 17.46
C GLU A 101 12.67 -21.72 17.06
N ASP A 102 13.20 -20.68 16.42
CA ASP A 102 14.60 -20.62 16.01
C ASP A 102 15.34 -19.49 16.74
N CYS A 103 16.63 -19.68 16.97
CA CYS A 103 17.48 -18.64 17.52
C CYS A 103 18.68 -18.37 16.61
N PHE A 104 18.88 -17.10 16.27
CA PHE A 104 19.95 -16.66 15.38
C PHE A 104 20.60 -15.37 15.88
N VAL A 105 21.75 -15.01 15.30
CA VAL A 105 22.45 -13.76 15.58
C VAL A 105 22.31 -12.86 14.35
N ASN A 106 21.81 -11.64 14.54
CA ASN A 106 21.67 -10.69 13.43
C ASN A 106 23.01 -10.04 13.06
N GLY A 107 23.03 -9.26 11.96
CA GLY A 107 24.23 -8.52 11.53
C GLY A 107 24.79 -7.49 12.53
N LYS A 108 24.08 -7.21 13.63
CA LYS A 108 24.53 -6.37 14.75
C LYS A 108 25.06 -7.20 15.93
N ASN A 109 25.32 -8.49 15.72
CA ASN A 109 25.75 -9.44 16.74
C ASN A 109 24.77 -9.59 17.93
N GLN A 110 23.47 -9.36 17.70
CA GLN A 110 22.43 -9.50 18.70
C GLN A 110 21.69 -10.82 18.52
N LYS A 111 21.47 -11.53 19.64
CA LYS A 111 20.66 -12.75 19.67
C LYS A 111 19.19 -12.41 19.39
N ARG A 112 18.55 -13.16 18.50
CA ARG A 112 17.16 -13.02 18.08
C ARG A 112 16.45 -14.36 18.17
N TYR A 113 15.14 -14.31 18.43
CA TYR A 113 14.27 -15.48 18.47
C TYR A 113 13.17 -15.30 17.42
N ARG A 114 13.01 -16.29 16.53
CA ARG A 114 11.96 -16.34 15.51
C ARG A 114 10.92 -17.37 15.90
N TYR A 115 9.65 -17.00 15.78
CA TYR A 115 8.49 -17.87 15.94
C TYR A 115 7.70 -17.87 14.64
N PHE A 116 7.45 -19.04 14.07
CA PHE A 116 6.79 -19.20 12.77
C PHE A 116 5.40 -19.85 12.92
N TYR A 117 4.40 -19.25 12.28
CA TYR A 117 3.03 -19.77 12.24
C TYR A 117 2.54 -19.88 10.79
N GLN A 118 1.73 -20.90 10.53
CA GLN A 118 1.06 -21.13 9.25
C GLN A 118 -0.40 -21.48 9.48
N TYR A 119 -1.25 -20.96 8.60
CA TYR A 119 -2.67 -21.26 8.51
C TYR A 119 -3.04 -21.59 7.06
N GLY A 120 -3.78 -22.68 6.86
CA GLY A 120 -4.16 -23.24 5.56
C GLY A 120 -3.82 -24.73 5.47
N ASP A 121 -4.66 -25.50 4.76
CA ASP A 121 -4.47 -26.93 4.55
C ASP A 121 -3.52 -27.16 3.37
N ASP A 122 -2.26 -27.50 3.65
CA ASP A 122 -1.44 -28.38 2.83
C ASP A 122 -0.10 -28.71 3.53
N GLU A 123 0.20 -30.01 3.67
CA GLU A 123 1.47 -30.56 4.17
C GLU A 123 2.68 -30.25 3.25
N GLU A 124 2.45 -29.76 2.02
CA GLU A 124 3.49 -29.61 0.99
C GLU A 124 4.01 -28.20 0.75
N THR A 125 3.43 -27.16 1.37
CA THR A 125 4.01 -25.81 1.29
C THR A 125 5.09 -25.66 2.35
N LYS A 126 6.16 -26.46 2.25
CA LYS A 126 7.45 -26.04 2.80
C LYS A 126 7.81 -24.77 2.05
N ILE A 127 7.48 -23.62 2.62
CA ILE A 127 8.19 -22.39 2.32
C ILE A 127 9.65 -22.79 2.46
N GLY A 128 10.33 -22.84 1.32
CA GLY A 128 11.75 -23.11 1.29
C GLY A 128 12.33 -22.24 2.36
N SER A 129 13.10 -22.86 3.25
CA SER A 129 13.95 -22.17 4.18
C SER A 129 14.93 -21.32 3.37
N SER A 130 14.44 -20.21 2.81
CA SER A 130 15.25 -19.08 2.45
C SER A 130 15.70 -18.52 3.79
N SER A 131 16.71 -19.21 4.29
CA SER A 131 17.92 -18.69 4.90
C SER A 131 18.47 -17.51 4.08
N SER A 132 17.67 -16.48 3.86
CA SER A 132 18.21 -15.16 3.64
C SER A 132 18.69 -14.68 5.01
N ASN A 133 19.99 -14.92 5.24
CA ASN A 133 20.81 -14.10 6.11
C ASN A 133 20.90 -12.65 5.59
N GLU A 134 20.28 -12.34 4.45
CA GLU A 134 20.00 -10.97 4.06
C GLU A 134 19.02 -10.41 5.07
N SER A 135 19.46 -9.37 5.76
CA SER A 135 18.61 -8.48 6.51
C SER A 135 17.33 -8.23 5.70
N PHE A 136 16.19 -8.75 6.16
CA PHE A 136 14.88 -8.16 5.87
C PHE A 136 14.86 -6.77 6.51
N SER A 137 15.70 -5.87 5.98
CA SER A 137 15.42 -4.46 5.97
C SER A 137 14.21 -4.38 5.05
N PRO A 138 13.04 -3.96 5.53
CA PRO A 138 11.99 -3.61 4.60
C PRO A 138 12.61 -2.64 3.61
N ASN A 139 12.44 -2.90 2.32
CA ASN A 139 12.90 -2.02 1.26
C ASN A 139 12.06 -0.73 1.26
N SER A 140 11.96 -0.03 2.39
CA SER A 140 11.36 1.30 2.52
C SER A 140 11.91 2.27 1.47
N PHE A 141 13.16 2.05 1.03
CA PHE A 141 13.81 2.80 -0.06
C PHE A 141 13.21 2.55 -1.45
N SER A 142 12.62 1.38 -1.73
CA SER A 142 11.97 1.10 -3.03
C SER A 142 10.53 1.62 -3.09
N TYR A 143 9.95 2.11 -2.00
CA TYR A 143 8.56 2.61 -2.00
C TYR A 143 8.43 4.12 -1.90
N ILE A 144 9.45 4.79 -1.36
CA ILE A 144 9.43 6.24 -1.15
C ILE A 144 10.25 6.92 -2.25
N VAL A 145 9.56 7.60 -3.15
CA VAL A 145 10.17 8.34 -4.26
C VAL A 145 10.89 9.57 -3.72
N CYS A 146 10.24 10.36 -2.87
CA CYS A 146 10.85 11.47 -2.15
C CYS A 146 10.12 11.74 -0.83
N GLU A 147 10.49 12.83 -0.15
CA GLU A 147 9.74 13.31 1.01
C GLU A 147 8.27 13.51 0.64
N ARG A 148 7.39 13.02 1.52
CA ARG A 148 5.94 13.15 1.38
C ARG A 148 5.55 14.62 1.27
N ARG A 149 4.72 14.95 0.30
CA ARG A 149 4.10 16.27 0.23
C ARG A 149 3.08 16.45 1.35
N VAL A 150 3.35 17.41 2.25
CA VAL A 150 2.42 17.88 3.28
C VAL A 150 2.39 19.39 3.23
N ILE A 151 1.20 19.96 3.05
CA ILE A 151 0.98 21.40 3.03
C ILE A 151 0.10 21.77 4.22
N GLU A 152 0.62 22.63 5.09
CA GLU A 152 -0.09 23.14 6.25
C GLU A 152 -0.67 24.52 5.96
N ASN A 153 -1.88 24.80 6.44
CA ASN A 153 -2.53 26.12 6.42
C ASN A 153 -2.92 26.71 5.06
N GLU A 154 -2.50 26.12 3.94
CA GLU A 154 -2.98 26.48 2.61
C GLU A 154 -4.30 25.78 2.27
N LYS A 155 -5.04 26.33 1.30
CA LYS A 155 -6.32 25.77 0.86
C LYS A 155 -6.39 25.67 -0.65
N PRO A 156 -6.74 24.50 -1.21
CA PRO A 156 -6.94 24.38 -2.65
C PRO A 156 -8.14 25.21 -3.12
N THR A 157 -8.13 25.52 -4.41
CA THR A 157 -9.31 26.08 -5.08
C THR A 157 -10.34 24.97 -5.27
N ILE A 158 -11.58 25.20 -4.86
CA ILE A 158 -12.68 24.26 -5.10
C ILE A 158 -13.16 24.42 -6.54
N ILE A 159 -13.31 23.31 -7.26
CA ILE A 159 -13.78 23.29 -8.65
C ILE A 159 -15.06 22.47 -8.82
N THR A 160 -15.73 22.62 -9.96
CA THR A 160 -16.90 21.83 -10.35
C THR A 160 -16.55 20.59 -11.19
N GLU A 161 -17.52 19.70 -11.39
CA GLU A 161 -17.38 18.54 -12.28
C GLU A 161 -17.11 18.97 -13.73
N GLU A 162 -17.75 20.05 -14.20
CA GLU A 162 -17.55 20.58 -15.55
C GLU A 162 -16.14 21.14 -15.75
N GLU A 163 -15.62 21.87 -14.75
CA GLU A 163 -14.25 22.38 -14.78
C GLU A 163 -13.24 21.22 -14.85
N LEU A 164 -13.44 20.19 -14.02
CA LEU A 164 -12.59 18.99 -14.05
C LEU A 164 -12.71 18.23 -15.38
N ALA A 165 -13.92 18.07 -15.92
CA ALA A 165 -14.13 17.43 -17.22
C ALA A 165 -13.42 18.20 -18.34
N SER A 166 -13.44 19.53 -18.29
CA SER A 166 -12.70 20.39 -19.23
C SER A 166 -11.19 20.18 -19.12
N ILE A 167 -10.64 20.11 -17.90
CA ILE A 167 -9.22 19.83 -17.67
C ILE A 167 -8.85 18.47 -18.25
N ILE A 168 -9.58 17.40 -17.88
CA ILE A 168 -9.33 16.05 -18.38
C ILE A 168 -9.32 16.04 -19.91
N ARG A 169 -10.29 16.69 -20.55
CA ARG A 169 -10.41 16.72 -22.00
C ARG A 169 -9.24 17.42 -22.67
N ASN A 170 -8.87 18.59 -22.17
CA ASN A 170 -8.00 19.54 -22.88
C ASN A 170 -6.53 19.48 -22.47
N LYS A 171 -6.19 18.74 -21.41
CA LYS A 171 -4.85 18.68 -20.83
C LYS A 171 -4.27 17.26 -20.83
N ASN A 172 -2.95 17.16 -20.71
CA ASN A 172 -2.25 15.91 -20.45
C ASN A 172 -2.37 15.60 -18.96
N VAL A 173 -3.21 14.62 -18.63
CA VAL A 173 -3.51 14.27 -17.24
C VAL A 173 -3.05 12.86 -16.92
N LEU A 174 -2.58 12.67 -15.68
CA LEU A 174 -2.26 11.37 -15.12
C LEU A 174 -3.20 11.05 -13.96
N PHE A 175 -3.73 9.83 -13.92
CA PHE A 175 -4.58 9.39 -12.81
C PHE A 175 -3.75 8.74 -11.72
N TYR A 176 -3.95 9.17 -10.48
CA TYR A 176 -3.27 8.62 -9.31
C TYR A 176 -4.28 8.21 -8.24
N THR A 177 -4.26 6.94 -7.84
CA THR A 177 -5.34 6.36 -7.02
C THR A 177 -4.84 5.89 -5.65
N GLY A 178 -5.71 6.05 -4.65
CA GLY A 178 -5.50 5.55 -3.29
C GLY A 178 -6.69 4.72 -2.79
N ALA A 179 -6.57 4.26 -1.54
CA ALA A 179 -7.48 3.26 -0.97
C ALA A 179 -8.95 3.72 -0.88
N GLY A 180 -9.22 5.03 -0.92
CA GLY A 180 -10.57 5.58 -0.93
C GLY A 180 -11.39 5.14 -2.15
N LEU A 181 -10.73 4.83 -3.27
CA LEU A 181 -11.39 4.30 -4.47
C LEU A 181 -11.99 2.90 -4.24
N SER A 182 -11.32 2.08 -3.43
CA SER A 182 -11.67 0.67 -3.13
C SER A 182 -12.60 0.50 -1.93
N ALA A 183 -12.78 1.55 -1.12
CA ALA A 183 -13.56 1.49 0.11
C ALA A 183 -15.03 1.03 -0.08
N SER A 184 -15.62 1.25 -1.26
CA SER A 184 -16.98 0.79 -1.57
C SER A 184 -17.06 -0.66 -2.06
N SER A 185 -15.92 -1.38 -2.18
CA SER A 185 -15.87 -2.80 -2.60
C SER A 185 -15.52 -3.77 -1.46
N ASN A 186 -15.89 -3.41 -0.22
CA ASN A 186 -15.58 -4.20 0.97
C ASN A 186 -14.08 -4.44 1.22
N VAL A 187 -13.18 -3.72 0.54
CA VAL A 187 -11.75 -3.73 0.84
C VAL A 187 -11.51 -2.82 2.04
N PRO A 188 -11.05 -3.35 3.20
CA PRO A 188 -10.74 -2.52 4.35
C PRO A 188 -9.68 -1.47 3.98
N THR A 189 -9.92 -0.22 4.33
CA THR A 189 -8.88 0.82 4.31
C THR A 189 -7.76 0.46 5.29
N MET A 190 -6.57 1.03 5.12
CA MET A 190 -5.45 0.78 6.04
C MET A 190 -5.82 1.07 7.49
N ASN A 191 -6.57 2.15 7.76
CA ASN A 191 -7.05 2.48 9.10
C ASN A 191 -8.01 1.42 9.68
N GLN A 192 -8.87 0.84 8.84
CA GLN A 192 -9.78 -0.23 9.26
C GLN A 192 -9.01 -1.52 9.54
N LEU A 193 -8.01 -1.85 8.72
CA LEU A 193 -7.14 -3.00 8.94
C LEU A 193 -6.29 -2.83 10.21
N GLU A 194 -5.68 -1.67 10.38
CA GLU A 194 -4.95 -1.29 11.60
C GLU A 194 -5.84 -1.48 12.85
N SER A 195 -7.04 -0.91 12.83
CA SER A 195 -8.03 -1.08 13.91
C SER A 195 -8.38 -2.55 14.17
N LEU A 196 -8.61 -3.33 13.11
CA LEU A 196 -8.95 -4.76 13.18
C LEU A 196 -7.84 -5.58 13.83
N LEU A 197 -6.59 -5.32 13.44
CA LEU A 197 -5.40 -6.01 13.93
C LEU A 197 -4.92 -5.48 15.28
N GLY A 198 -5.47 -4.36 15.77
CA GLY A 198 -4.98 -3.67 16.97
C GLY A 198 -3.59 -3.06 16.76
N ILE A 199 -3.27 -2.72 15.51
CA ILE A 199 -2.06 -2.02 15.11
C ILE A 199 -2.41 -0.56 14.94
N LYS A 200 -1.52 0.36 15.31
CA LYS A 200 -1.68 1.76 14.94
C LYS A 200 -0.32 2.31 14.53
N LYS A 201 -0.26 2.95 13.37
CA LYS A 201 0.97 3.60 12.89
C LYS A 201 1.52 4.58 13.94
N GLY A 202 2.83 4.51 14.23
CA GLY A 202 3.46 5.36 15.26
C GLY A 202 3.13 4.97 16.71
N VAL A 203 2.33 3.92 16.94
CA VAL A 203 2.09 3.32 18.25
C VAL A 203 2.72 1.94 18.30
N ASP A 204 3.14 1.57 19.49
CA ASP A 204 3.61 0.24 19.83
C ASP A 204 2.70 -0.88 19.27
N PHE A 205 3.27 -1.76 18.44
CA PHE A 205 2.58 -2.91 17.84
C PHE A 205 2.52 -4.13 18.79
N PHE A 206 3.05 -4.03 20.01
CA PHE A 206 2.98 -5.10 21.02
C PHE A 206 1.55 -5.62 21.26
N PRO A 207 0.46 -4.82 21.23
CA PRO A 207 -0.90 -5.36 21.36
C PRO A 207 -1.28 -6.33 20.23
N ALA A 208 -0.93 -5.99 18.98
CA ALA A 208 -1.18 -6.85 17.83
C ALA A 208 -0.30 -8.10 17.87
N LEU A 209 0.98 -7.94 18.22
CA LEU A 209 1.91 -9.05 18.42
C LEU A 209 1.40 -10.01 19.51
N LYS A 210 0.97 -9.48 20.65
CA LYS A 210 0.37 -10.25 21.73
C LYS A 210 -0.86 -11.02 21.22
N LYS A 211 -1.74 -10.37 20.46
CA LYS A 211 -2.94 -11.01 19.89
C LYS A 211 -2.60 -12.13 18.90
N ALA A 212 -1.58 -11.93 18.08
CA ALA A 212 -1.06 -12.95 17.17
C ALA A 212 -0.48 -14.15 17.91
N ILE A 213 0.12 -13.95 19.10
CA ILE A 213 0.61 -15.04 19.95
C ILE A 213 -0.52 -15.75 20.71
N GLU A 214 -1.47 -14.98 21.28
CA GLU A 214 -2.57 -15.53 22.08
C GLU A 214 -3.61 -16.27 21.23
N THR A 215 -3.87 -15.76 20.03
CA THR A 215 -4.93 -16.23 19.13
C THR A 215 -4.46 -16.26 17.66
N PRO A 216 -3.43 -17.06 17.34
CA PRO A 216 -2.79 -17.04 16.02
C PRO A 216 -3.75 -17.40 14.88
N GLN A 217 -4.65 -18.35 15.09
CA GLN A 217 -5.68 -18.71 14.11
C GLN A 217 -6.66 -17.57 13.83
N TRP A 218 -7.14 -16.88 14.88
CA TRP A 218 -8.04 -15.73 14.71
C TRP A 218 -7.34 -14.62 13.93
N PHE A 219 -6.07 -14.37 14.25
CA PHE A 219 -5.26 -13.36 13.57
C PHE A 219 -5.06 -13.70 12.09
N ALA A 220 -4.69 -14.95 11.80
CA ALA A 220 -4.55 -15.44 10.43
C ALA A 220 -5.86 -15.33 9.64
N LEU A 221 -7.01 -15.66 10.24
CA LEU A 221 -8.33 -15.50 9.62
C LEU A 221 -8.63 -14.03 9.23
N GLN A 222 -8.23 -13.05 10.06
CA GLN A 222 -8.41 -11.63 9.69
C GLN A 222 -7.57 -11.24 8.49
N ILE A 223 -6.32 -11.71 8.46
CA ILE A 223 -5.39 -11.45 7.36
C ILE A 223 -5.84 -12.15 6.07
N GLN A 224 -6.32 -13.41 6.15
CA GLN A 224 -6.92 -14.13 5.04
C GLN A 224 -8.14 -13.38 4.49
N SER A 225 -9.01 -12.89 5.38
CA SER A 225 -10.18 -12.09 4.99
C SER A 225 -9.78 -10.80 4.26
N PHE A 226 -8.72 -10.14 4.72
CA PHE A 226 -8.16 -8.97 4.04
C PHE A 226 -7.59 -9.31 2.66
N HIS A 227 -6.79 -10.39 2.54
CA HIS A 227 -6.29 -10.89 1.26
C HIS A 227 -7.43 -11.18 0.27
N GLN A 228 -8.47 -11.90 0.72
CA GLN A 228 -9.63 -12.19 -0.11
C GLN A 228 -10.35 -10.91 -0.56
N ALA A 229 -10.48 -9.91 0.31
CA ALA A 229 -11.04 -8.62 -0.09
C ALA A 229 -10.17 -7.93 -1.16
N CYS A 230 -8.84 -7.92 -1.01
CA CYS A 230 -7.93 -7.30 -1.99
C CYS A 230 -7.97 -7.94 -3.38
N PHE A 231 -8.16 -9.25 -3.49
CA PHE A 231 -7.98 -9.96 -4.77
C PHE A 231 -9.24 -10.60 -5.34
N SER A 232 -10.29 -10.76 -4.54
CA SER A 232 -11.54 -11.42 -4.94
C SER A 232 -12.77 -10.50 -4.91
N SER A 233 -12.71 -9.33 -4.25
CA SER A 233 -13.77 -8.32 -4.38
C SER A 233 -13.88 -7.83 -5.81
N PRO A 234 -15.07 -7.46 -6.33
CA PRO A 234 -15.20 -6.93 -7.68
C PRO A 234 -14.70 -5.48 -7.79
N PRO A 235 -14.36 -4.97 -8.99
CA PRO A 235 -14.09 -3.55 -9.18
C PRO A 235 -15.32 -2.69 -8.89
N THR A 236 -15.10 -1.48 -8.40
CA THR A 236 -16.21 -0.52 -8.21
C THR A 236 -16.62 0.15 -9.52
N LYS A 237 -17.75 0.89 -9.50
CA LYS A 237 -18.18 1.72 -10.64
C LYS A 237 -17.12 2.74 -11.02
N ALA A 238 -16.45 3.34 -10.03
CA ALA A 238 -15.38 4.30 -10.27
C ALA A 238 -14.16 3.64 -10.94
N HIS A 239 -13.77 2.41 -10.56
CA HIS A 239 -12.69 1.68 -11.25
C HIS A 239 -13.01 1.46 -12.74
N LEU A 240 -14.20 0.97 -13.04
CA LEU A 240 -14.64 0.72 -14.42
C LEU A 240 -14.67 2.01 -15.26
N ALA A 241 -15.17 3.11 -14.69
CA ALA A 241 -15.20 4.40 -15.36
C ALA A 241 -13.78 4.99 -15.54
N LEU A 242 -12.90 4.82 -14.55
CA LEU A 242 -11.53 5.30 -14.59
C LEU A 242 -10.70 4.55 -15.65
N LYS A 243 -10.84 3.22 -15.76
CA LYS A 243 -10.25 2.44 -16.86
C LYS A 243 -10.54 3.10 -18.21
N GLU A 244 -11.79 3.42 -18.47
CA GLU A 244 -12.17 4.01 -19.74
C GLU A 244 -11.63 5.44 -19.91
N LEU A 245 -11.52 6.22 -18.82
CA LEU A 245 -10.93 7.57 -18.87
C LEU A 245 -9.43 7.50 -19.19
N ALA A 246 -8.71 6.57 -18.57
CA ALA A 246 -7.30 6.31 -18.84
C ALA A 246 -7.07 5.89 -20.30
N LEU A 247 -7.91 5.01 -20.84
CA LEU A 247 -7.88 4.63 -22.25
C LEU A 247 -8.18 5.81 -23.18
N PHE A 248 -9.16 6.65 -22.85
CA PHE A 248 -9.48 7.87 -23.60
C PHE A 248 -8.33 8.88 -23.59
N LYS A 249 -7.63 9.01 -22.46
CA LYS A 249 -6.51 9.93 -22.28
C LYS A 249 -5.17 9.37 -22.73
N HIS A 250 -5.13 8.10 -23.13
CA HIS A 250 -3.88 7.41 -23.44
C HIS A 250 -2.85 7.58 -22.31
N CYS A 251 -3.27 7.41 -21.06
CA CYS A 251 -2.38 7.53 -19.91
C CYS A 251 -2.51 6.34 -18.95
N GLN A 252 -1.41 6.05 -18.25
CA GLN A 252 -1.39 5.00 -17.23
C GLN A 252 -2.27 5.38 -16.03
N ILE A 253 -2.72 4.38 -15.28
CA ILE A 253 -3.25 4.60 -13.93
C ILE A 253 -2.12 4.29 -12.95
N VAL A 254 -1.70 5.30 -12.20
CA VAL A 254 -0.76 5.11 -11.09
C VAL A 254 -1.56 4.76 -9.83
N THR A 255 -1.10 3.80 -9.03
CA THR A 255 -1.81 3.38 -7.82
C THR A 255 -0.89 3.11 -6.63
N GLU A 256 -1.33 3.53 -5.44
CA GLU A 256 -0.76 3.08 -4.16
C GLU A 256 -1.45 1.81 -3.63
N ASN A 257 -2.55 1.38 -4.26
CA ASN A 257 -3.38 0.30 -3.74
C ASN A 257 -2.67 -1.05 -3.84
N LEU A 258 -2.86 -1.83 -2.78
CA LEU A 258 -2.40 -3.23 -2.71
C LEU A 258 -3.44 -4.20 -3.26
N ASP A 259 -4.67 -3.75 -3.47
CA ASP A 259 -5.69 -4.57 -4.12
C ASP A 259 -5.41 -4.72 -5.62
N SER A 260 -6.11 -5.67 -6.25
CA SER A 260 -6.06 -5.91 -7.69
C SER A 260 -7.33 -5.44 -8.41
N LEU A 261 -8.04 -4.46 -7.85
CA LEU A 261 -9.33 -4.03 -8.40
C LEU A 261 -9.17 -3.34 -9.76
N HIS A 262 -8.03 -2.68 -10.02
CA HIS A 262 -7.69 -2.16 -11.35
C HIS A 262 -7.46 -3.29 -12.35
N GLU A 263 -6.68 -4.31 -11.99
CA GLU A 263 -6.43 -5.49 -12.85
C GLU A 263 -7.71 -6.23 -13.19
N GLN A 264 -8.60 -6.38 -12.23
CA GLN A 264 -9.91 -6.98 -12.46
C GLN A 264 -10.79 -6.17 -13.41
N THR A 265 -10.52 -4.88 -13.66
CA THR A 265 -11.16 -4.16 -14.78
C THR A 265 -10.58 -4.56 -16.15
N GLY A 266 -9.46 -5.27 -16.17
CA GLY A 266 -8.75 -5.76 -17.37
C GLY A 266 -7.61 -4.85 -17.84
N ILE A 267 -7.07 -3.98 -16.98
CA ILE A 267 -5.89 -3.17 -17.27
C ILE A 267 -4.82 -3.35 -16.20
N MET A 268 -3.55 -3.30 -16.59
CA MET A 268 -2.45 -3.29 -15.63
C MET A 268 -2.19 -1.85 -15.17
N PRO A 269 -2.38 -1.51 -13.88
CA PRO A 269 -1.97 -0.21 -13.35
C PRO A 269 -0.45 -0.18 -13.14
N TYR A 270 0.11 1.03 -13.12
CA TYR A 270 1.47 1.26 -12.67
C TYR A 270 1.49 1.40 -11.14
N ARG A 271 2.04 0.40 -10.45
CA ARG A 271 2.31 0.51 -9.00
C ARG A 271 3.62 1.22 -8.79
N ILE A 272 3.63 2.14 -7.83
CA ILE A 272 4.83 2.94 -7.56
C ILE A 272 5.98 2.03 -7.10
N ASP A 273 7.02 2.01 -7.92
CA ASP A 273 8.35 1.53 -7.60
C ASP A 273 9.29 2.73 -7.62
N ALA A 274 9.78 3.14 -6.45
CA ALA A 274 10.65 4.29 -6.31
C ALA A 274 12.02 4.10 -6.97
N ASN A 275 12.52 2.87 -7.09
CA ASN A 275 13.77 2.62 -7.78
C ASN A 275 13.56 2.82 -9.28
N HIS A 276 12.57 2.15 -9.86
CA HIS A 276 12.22 2.30 -11.27
C HIS A 276 11.93 3.77 -11.63
N LEU A 277 11.16 4.49 -10.78
CA LEU A 277 10.89 5.92 -11.01
C LEU A 277 12.15 6.80 -10.95
N LYS A 278 13.14 6.46 -10.12
CA LYS A 278 14.37 7.27 -10.00
C LYS A 278 15.40 6.96 -11.07
N THR A 279 15.42 5.73 -11.60
CA THR A 279 16.45 5.29 -12.55
C THR A 279 15.98 5.28 -13.99
N GLU A 280 14.72 4.90 -14.24
CA GLU A 280 14.21 4.66 -15.59
C GLU A 280 13.26 5.75 -16.10
N ILE A 281 12.59 6.48 -15.21
CA ILE A 281 11.72 7.58 -15.63
C ILE A 281 12.50 8.88 -15.73
N ASP A 282 12.60 9.39 -16.95
CA ASP A 282 13.13 10.73 -17.18
C ASP A 282 12.24 11.77 -16.48
N SER A 283 12.87 12.61 -15.66
CA SER A 283 12.20 13.73 -15.01
C SER A 283 11.55 14.70 -15.99
N ASP A 284 11.99 14.75 -17.25
CA ASP A 284 11.34 15.55 -18.29
C ASP A 284 9.94 15.03 -18.64
N ALA A 285 9.68 13.72 -18.52
CA ALA A 285 8.34 13.16 -18.75
C ALA A 285 7.30 13.70 -17.74
N LEU A 286 7.72 14.13 -16.55
CA LEU A 286 6.83 14.76 -15.57
C LEU A 286 6.41 16.18 -15.99
N ARG A 287 7.21 16.86 -16.80
CA ARG A 287 6.91 18.22 -17.29
C ARG A 287 5.82 18.22 -18.35
N GLU A 288 5.65 17.11 -19.05
CA GLU A 288 4.59 16.93 -20.05
C GLU A 288 3.20 16.72 -19.46
N ILE A 289 3.14 16.38 -18.16
CA ILE A 289 1.90 16.17 -17.42
C ILE A 289 1.42 17.51 -16.87
N ASP A 290 0.38 18.08 -17.48
CA ASP A 290 -0.25 19.33 -17.03
C ASP A 290 -0.89 19.18 -15.63
N ALA A 291 -1.48 18.01 -15.35
CA ALA A 291 -2.12 17.76 -14.06
C ALA A 291 -2.11 16.29 -13.62
N ILE A 292 -1.88 16.04 -12.32
CA ILE A 292 -2.15 14.76 -11.67
C ILE A 292 -3.51 14.81 -10.99
N ILE A 293 -4.40 13.90 -11.36
CA ILE A 293 -5.73 13.74 -10.79
C ILE A 293 -5.70 12.62 -9.77
N CYS A 294 -5.70 13.01 -8.50
CA CYS A 294 -5.73 12.14 -7.33
C CYS A 294 -7.17 11.69 -7.03
N ILE A 295 -7.39 10.40 -6.90
CA ILE A 295 -8.72 9.80 -6.72
C ILE A 295 -8.71 8.91 -5.48
N GLY A 296 -9.39 9.35 -4.42
CA GLY A 296 -9.45 8.61 -3.15
C GLY A 296 -8.10 8.46 -2.45
N LEU A 297 -7.20 9.42 -2.65
CA LEU A 297 -5.89 9.46 -2.04
C LEU A 297 -5.87 10.53 -0.95
N SER A 298 -5.70 10.14 0.31
CA SER A 298 -5.69 11.09 1.44
C SER A 298 -4.30 11.64 1.75
N TYR A 299 -3.25 10.88 1.42
CA TYR A 299 -1.86 11.16 1.78
C TYR A 299 -0.93 10.81 0.61
N ASP A 300 0.17 11.56 0.45
CA ASP A 300 1.24 11.27 -0.52
C ASP A 300 2.28 10.33 0.13
N ASP A 301 1.84 9.16 0.58
CA ASP A 301 2.68 8.27 1.41
C ASP A 301 3.86 7.67 0.63
N ARG A 302 3.81 7.68 -0.72
CA ARG A 302 4.93 7.29 -1.58
C ARG A 302 5.81 8.46 -2.03
N GLY A 303 5.43 9.71 -1.73
CA GLY A 303 6.17 10.90 -2.15
C GLY A 303 6.11 11.18 -3.66
N PHE A 304 5.14 10.59 -4.38
CA PHE A 304 5.03 10.76 -5.83
C PHE A 304 4.59 12.18 -6.20
N LEU A 305 3.68 12.78 -5.42
CA LEU A 305 3.21 14.14 -5.66
C LEU A 305 4.29 15.18 -5.33
N GLY A 306 5.05 14.95 -4.26
CA GLY A 306 6.25 15.74 -3.95
C GLY A 306 7.27 15.70 -5.09
N TRP A 307 7.50 14.51 -5.65
CA TRP A 307 8.42 14.31 -6.76
C TRP A 307 7.94 15.00 -8.04
N TYR A 308 6.65 14.90 -8.36
CA TYR A 308 6.02 15.62 -9.46
C TYR A 308 6.21 17.12 -9.35
N LYS A 309 5.81 17.74 -8.22
CA LYS A 309 5.93 19.19 -8.02
C LYS A 309 7.38 19.68 -8.05
N LYS A 310 8.34 18.86 -7.62
CA LYS A 310 9.76 19.19 -7.70
C LYS A 310 10.25 19.35 -9.14
N HIS A 311 9.77 18.52 -10.08
CA HIS A 311 10.22 18.51 -11.47
C HIS A 311 9.31 19.28 -12.42
N ASN A 312 8.04 19.47 -12.02
CA ASN A 312 7.04 20.28 -12.68
C ASN A 312 6.31 21.21 -11.68
N PRO A 313 6.93 22.35 -11.30
CA PRO A 313 6.36 23.26 -10.30
C PRO A 313 5.02 23.89 -10.69
N GLU A 314 4.80 24.11 -12.00
CA GLU A 314 3.57 24.71 -12.54
C GLU A 314 2.45 23.67 -12.73
N GLY A 315 2.81 22.39 -12.80
CA GLY A 315 1.90 21.27 -12.92
C GLY A 315 0.89 21.22 -11.78
N LYS A 316 -0.37 20.91 -12.08
CA LYS A 316 -1.47 20.98 -11.11
C LYS A 316 -1.67 19.64 -10.42
N VAL A 317 -1.90 19.67 -9.10
CA VAL A 317 -2.47 18.50 -8.40
C VAL A 317 -3.94 18.78 -8.20
N ILE A 318 -4.77 17.84 -8.59
CA ILE A 318 -6.23 17.93 -8.48
C ILE A 318 -6.68 16.73 -7.68
N SER A 319 -7.45 16.92 -6.62
CA SER A 319 -8.02 15.79 -5.87
C SER A 319 -9.52 15.70 -6.03
N ILE A 320 -10.02 14.47 -6.07
CA ILE A 320 -11.43 14.13 -5.91
C ILE A 320 -11.54 13.31 -4.63
N ASP A 321 -12.13 13.90 -3.60
CA ASP A 321 -12.20 13.29 -2.28
C ASP A 321 -13.37 13.89 -1.47
N LEU A 322 -13.85 13.17 -0.45
CA LEU A 322 -14.88 13.64 0.48
C LEU A 322 -14.34 14.74 1.39
N SER A 323 -13.04 14.74 1.66
CA SER A 323 -12.36 15.69 2.54
C SER A 323 -11.12 16.27 1.88
N CYS A 324 -10.62 17.42 2.36
CA CYS A 324 -9.41 18.02 1.79
C CYS A 324 -8.17 17.21 2.21
N PRO A 325 -7.42 16.62 1.27
CA PRO A 325 -6.19 15.91 1.58
C PRO A 325 -5.06 16.85 2.02
N SER A 326 -4.13 16.32 2.81
CA SER A 326 -3.01 17.11 3.39
C SER A 326 -1.95 17.56 2.37
N TYR A 327 -1.96 17.03 1.15
CA TYR A 327 -0.96 17.32 0.13
C TYR A 327 -1.36 18.48 -0.79
N LEU A 328 -2.55 19.05 -0.67
CA LEU A 328 -3.02 20.14 -1.53
C LEU A 328 -2.61 21.52 -0.98
N GLY A 329 -2.05 22.36 -1.85
CA GLY A 329 -1.74 23.77 -1.56
C GLY A 329 -2.65 24.75 -2.29
N ASN A 330 -2.31 26.05 -2.21
CA ASN A 330 -3.11 27.13 -2.80
C ASN A 330 -3.23 27.04 -4.33
N ASP A 331 -2.19 26.49 -4.99
CA ASP A 331 -2.15 26.34 -6.45
C ASP A 331 -2.81 25.07 -6.97
N ASP A 332 -3.38 24.26 -6.08
CA ASP A 332 -4.01 22.98 -6.40
C ASP A 332 -5.53 23.06 -6.35
N LEU A 333 -6.18 22.03 -6.91
CA LEU A 333 -7.63 22.00 -7.07
C LEU A 333 -8.25 20.85 -6.28
N LEU A 334 -9.47 21.06 -5.78
CA LEU A 334 -10.25 20.05 -5.07
C LEU A 334 -11.68 20.01 -5.60
N LEU A 335 -12.11 18.85 -6.08
CA LEU A 335 -13.51 18.53 -6.33
C LEU A 335 -14.01 17.66 -5.17
N LYS A 336 -14.95 18.18 -4.38
CA LYS A 336 -15.51 17.42 -3.25
C LYS A 336 -16.68 16.57 -3.68
N GLY A 337 -16.63 15.27 -3.38
CA GLY A 337 -17.80 14.41 -3.51
C GLY A 337 -17.47 12.92 -3.59
N ASP A 338 -18.49 12.13 -3.87
CA ASP A 338 -18.40 10.68 -3.94
C ASP A 338 -17.80 10.23 -5.28
N LEU A 339 -16.65 9.55 -5.20
CA LEU A 339 -15.93 8.96 -6.34
C LEU A 339 -16.82 8.02 -7.17
N GLN A 340 -17.73 7.29 -6.52
CA GLN A 340 -18.60 6.32 -7.19
C GLN A 340 -19.70 6.99 -8.03
N THR A 341 -19.89 8.30 -7.85
CA THR A 341 -20.81 9.14 -8.63
C THR A 341 -20.05 9.99 -9.64
N ILE A 342 -19.03 10.72 -9.18
CA ILE A 342 -18.27 11.69 -9.99
C ILE A 342 -17.51 11.02 -11.13
N ILE A 343 -16.74 9.95 -10.86
CA ILE A 343 -15.90 9.33 -11.90
C ILE A 343 -16.75 8.79 -13.07
N PRO A 344 -17.87 8.09 -12.83
CA PRO A 344 -18.82 7.73 -13.90
C PRO A 344 -19.41 8.93 -14.66
N GLN A 345 -19.70 10.05 -14.00
CA GLN A 345 -20.22 11.26 -14.67
C GLN A 345 -19.18 11.91 -15.57
N LEU A 346 -17.93 12.05 -15.10
CA LEU A 346 -16.82 12.58 -15.91
C LEU A 346 -16.59 11.75 -17.18
N LYS A 347 -16.79 10.43 -17.10
CA LYS A 347 -16.78 9.54 -18.27
C LYS A 347 -17.89 9.90 -19.28
N LEU A 348 -19.09 10.26 -18.83
CA LEU A 348 -20.21 10.58 -19.74
C LEU A 348 -20.01 11.92 -20.43
N SER A 349 -19.33 12.86 -19.77
CA SER A 349 -19.00 14.19 -20.26
C SER A 349 -17.83 14.21 -21.28
N ARG A 350 -17.56 13.10 -21.98
CA ARG A 350 -16.53 13.00 -23.04
C ARG A 350 -16.93 13.66 -24.35
N SER A 351 -18.21 14.00 -24.52
CA SER A 351 -18.78 14.63 -25.72
C SER A 351 -18.38 16.08 -25.86
#